data_AF-A0A371CMR9-F1
#
_entry.id   AF-A0A371CMR9-F1
#
_cell.length_a   1.000
_cell.length_b   1.000
_cell.length_c   1.000
_cell.angle_alpha   90.00
_cell.angle_beta   90.00
_cell.angle_gamma   90.00
#
_symmetry.space_group_name_H-M   'P 1'
#
loop_
_entity.id
_entity.type
_entity.pdbx_description
1 polymer ?
#
loop_
_entity_poly.entity_id
_entity_poly.type
_entity_poly.pdbx_seq_one_letter_code
_entity_poly.pdbx_strand_id
1 'polypeptide(L)'
;PPSSDIQAEAGIQFVASSRGTNGPVHATYPGFTLPVVGNWTQTLGSIGVAVNDDAYNGDTYGAFIATSSINPSNWTRSYARSAYIDSLPLRANLAILPNATVTR
;
A
#
# COMPACT_ATOMS: atom_id res chain seq x y z
N PRO A 1 1.06 10.78 -3.03
CA PRO A 1 -0.08 10.36 -2.18
C PRO A 1 -1.38 10.59 -2.97
N PRO A 2 -2.50 9.93 -2.63
CA PRO A 2 -3.78 10.22 -3.27
C PRO A 2 -4.17 11.70 -3.06
N SER A 3 -4.94 12.27 -3.99
CA SER A 3 -5.52 13.61 -3.80
C SER A 3 -6.54 13.62 -2.65
N SER A 4 -6.91 14.81 -2.18
CA SER A 4 -7.98 14.97 -1.18
C SER A 4 -9.30 14.36 -1.64
N ASP A 5 -9.62 14.49 -2.92
CA ASP A 5 -10.89 13.99 -3.48
C ASP A 5 -10.94 12.46 -3.45
N ILE A 6 -9.83 11.80 -3.77
CA ILE A 6 -9.72 10.33 -3.68
C ILE A 6 -9.74 9.87 -2.22
N GLN A 7 -9.14 10.62 -1.31
CA GLN A 7 -9.21 10.32 0.13
C GLN A 7 -10.65 10.41 0.65
N ALA A 8 -11.39 11.43 0.24
CA ALA A 8 -12.79 11.60 0.60
C ALA A 8 -13.68 10.50 -0.01
N GLU A 9 -13.57 10.24 -1.32
CA GLU A 9 -14.38 9.24 -2.04
C GLU A 9 -14.20 7.83 -1.47
N ALA A 10 -12.98 7.44 -1.10
CA ALA A 10 -12.71 6.14 -0.50
C ALA A 10 -12.93 6.10 1.02
N GLY A 11 -13.20 7.22 1.69
CA GLY A 11 -13.26 7.27 3.15
C GLY A 11 -11.96 6.82 3.80
N ILE A 12 -10.81 7.23 3.24
CA ILE A 12 -9.48 6.80 3.73
C ILE A 12 -9.23 7.39 5.12
N GLN A 13 -8.91 6.50 6.07
CA GLN A 13 -8.45 6.83 7.41
C GLN A 13 -7.09 6.17 7.65
N PHE A 14 -6.19 6.86 8.37
CA PHE A 14 -4.90 6.32 8.79
C PHE A 14 -4.31 7.16 9.92
N VAL A 15 -3.47 6.54 10.76
CA VAL A 15 -2.63 7.23 11.74
C VAL A 15 -1.20 7.28 11.21
N ALA A 16 -0.69 8.47 10.91
CA ALA A 16 0.63 8.61 10.28
C ALA A 16 1.78 8.09 11.15
N SER A 17 1.68 8.18 12.48
CA SER A 17 2.72 7.75 13.42
C SER A 17 2.90 6.24 13.52
N SER A 18 1.94 5.43 13.04
CA SER A 18 2.08 3.97 12.98
C SER A 18 2.82 3.48 11.73
N ARG A 19 3.19 4.38 10.82
CA ARG A 19 3.72 4.03 9.49
C ARG A 19 5.20 4.31 9.36
N GLY A 20 5.91 3.40 8.70
CA GLY A 20 7.26 3.66 8.21
C GLY A 20 7.25 4.63 7.02
N THR A 21 8.15 5.60 7.02
CA THR A 21 8.21 6.67 5.99
C THR A 21 9.44 6.58 5.08
N ASN A 22 10.42 5.75 5.43
CA ASN A 22 11.74 5.70 4.76
C ASN A 22 12.05 4.34 4.12
N GLY A 23 11.08 3.42 4.08
CA GLY A 23 11.26 2.10 3.47
C GLY A 23 11.23 2.16 1.94
N PRO A 24 11.92 1.25 1.23
CA PRO A 24 11.98 1.25 -0.23
C PRO A 24 10.73 0.65 -0.90
N VAL A 25 9.88 -0.07 -0.13
CA VAL A 25 8.56 -0.52 -0.59
C VAL A 25 7.52 0.49 -0.15
N HIS A 26 6.75 1.00 -1.10
CA HIS A 26 5.71 1.98 -0.85
C HIS A 26 4.37 1.29 -0.61
N ALA A 27 3.84 1.43 0.61
CA ALA A 27 2.45 1.13 0.93
C ALA A 27 1.62 2.42 0.75
N THR A 28 0.84 2.50 -0.33
CA THR A 28 0.10 3.70 -0.71
C THR A 28 -1.33 3.35 -1.05
N TYR A 29 -2.27 4.23 -0.69
CA TYR A 29 -3.60 4.23 -1.29
C TYR A 29 -3.54 4.57 -2.80
N PRO A 30 -4.45 4.03 -3.63
CA PRO A 30 -4.41 4.24 -5.06
C PRO A 30 -4.75 5.70 -5.44
N GLY A 31 -4.24 6.17 -6.58
CA GLY A 31 -4.54 7.50 -7.12
C GLY A 31 -5.91 7.60 -7.80
N PHE A 32 -6.63 6.48 -7.87
CA PHE A 32 -7.99 6.34 -8.39
C PHE A 32 -8.74 5.35 -7.50
N THR A 33 -10.02 5.60 -7.24
CA THR A 33 -10.89 4.69 -6.49
C THR A 33 -12.27 4.66 -7.11
N LEU A 34 -12.98 3.56 -6.89
CA LEU A 34 -14.40 3.47 -7.24
C LEU A 34 -15.23 3.88 -6.01
N PRO A 35 -16.36 4.60 -6.17
CA PRO A 35 -17.21 5.03 -5.06
C PRO A 35 -17.66 3.88 -4.13
N VAL A 36 -17.83 2.68 -4.68
CA VAL A 36 -18.19 1.49 -3.91
C VAL A 36 -17.17 1.14 -2.81
N VAL A 37 -15.91 1.54 -2.97
CA VAL A 37 -14.85 1.35 -1.97
C VAL A 37 -15.14 2.17 -0.72
N GLY A 38 -15.52 3.45 -0.85
CA GLY A 38 -15.87 4.29 0.30
C GLY A 38 -17.15 3.83 1.01
N ASN A 39 -18.11 3.30 0.24
CA ASN A 39 -19.34 2.76 0.81
C ASN A 39 -19.12 1.54 1.70
N TRP A 40 -18.00 0.82 1.55
CA TRP A 40 -17.74 -0.42 2.27
C TRP A 40 -17.66 -0.21 3.79
N THR A 41 -16.86 0.77 4.22
CA THR A 41 -16.63 1.06 5.63
C THR A 41 -17.92 1.49 6.33
N GLN A 42 -18.71 2.36 5.69
CA GLN A 42 -20.01 2.81 6.22
C GLN A 42 -21.03 1.66 6.28
N THR A 43 -21.10 0.83 5.24
CA THR A 43 -22.04 -0.30 5.17
C THR A 43 -21.76 -1.30 6.29
N LEU A 44 -20.49 -1.66 6.49
CA LEU A 44 -20.06 -2.56 7.56
C LEU A 44 -20.35 -1.97 8.96
N GLY A 45 -20.06 -0.69 9.16
CA GLY A 45 -20.42 0.02 10.40
C GLY A 45 -21.92 -0.01 10.68
N SER A 46 -22.76 0.14 9.65
CA SER A 46 -24.22 0.15 9.77
C SER A 46 -24.81 -1.21 10.21
N ILE A 47 -24.08 -2.31 10.01
CA ILE A 47 -24.48 -3.66 10.45
C ILE A 47 -23.72 -4.12 11.71
N GLY A 48 -23.03 -3.20 12.41
CA GLY A 48 -22.38 -3.47 13.69
C GLY A 48 -20.95 -4.00 13.61
N VAL A 49 -20.31 -4.01 12.43
CA VAL A 49 -18.87 -4.29 12.33
C VAL A 49 -18.09 -3.04 12.75
N ALA A 50 -17.14 -3.20 13.67
CA ALA A 50 -16.29 -2.09 14.11
C ALA A 50 -15.55 -1.48 12.92
N VAL A 51 -15.48 -0.15 12.85
CA VAL A 51 -14.66 0.58 11.88
C VAL A 51 -13.29 0.84 12.51
N ASN A 52 -12.23 0.55 11.76
CA ASN A 52 -10.85 0.69 12.19
C ASN A 52 -10.16 1.76 11.34
N ASP A 53 -9.71 2.83 11.99
CA ASP A 53 -9.03 3.95 11.36
C ASP A 53 -7.55 3.69 11.09
N ASP A 54 -6.99 2.61 11.64
CA ASP A 54 -5.61 2.22 11.41
C ASP A 54 -5.34 0.72 11.65
N ALA A 55 -5.70 -0.12 10.67
CA ALA A 55 -5.47 -1.56 10.72
C ALA A 55 -3.98 -2.01 10.72
N TYR A 56 -3.03 -1.06 10.79
CA TYR A 56 -1.59 -1.30 10.69
C TYR A 56 -0.83 -0.92 11.97
N ASN A 57 -1.52 -0.46 13.02
CA ASN A 57 -0.92 -0.21 14.35
C ASN A 57 -0.75 -1.48 15.20
N GLY A 58 -1.09 -2.65 14.67
CA GLY A 58 -1.10 -3.93 15.39
C GLY A 58 -2.49 -4.45 15.74
N ASP A 59 -3.53 -3.61 15.68
CA ASP A 59 -4.93 -4.03 15.70
C ASP A 59 -5.47 -4.11 14.27
N THR A 60 -5.68 -5.34 13.78
CA THR A 60 -6.09 -5.60 12.40
C THR A 60 -7.59 -5.84 12.24
N TYR A 61 -8.38 -5.74 13.32
CA TYR A 61 -9.80 -6.10 13.30
C TYR A 61 -10.68 -4.94 12.83
N GLY A 62 -11.77 -5.25 12.12
CA GLY A 62 -12.79 -4.27 11.71
C GLY A 62 -12.76 -3.92 10.21
N ALA A 63 -13.60 -2.95 9.83
CA ALA A 63 -13.73 -2.40 8.49
C ALA A 63 -12.71 -1.27 8.29
N PHE A 64 -11.90 -1.35 7.24
CA PHE A 64 -10.89 -0.35 6.91
C PHE A 64 -10.59 -0.36 5.40
N ILE A 65 -9.91 0.69 4.93
CA ILE A 65 -9.36 0.74 3.57
C ILE A 65 -7.89 0.31 3.63
N ALA A 66 -7.54 -0.73 2.87
CA ALA A 66 -6.17 -1.21 2.81
C ALA A 66 -5.33 -0.42 1.79
N THR A 67 -4.06 -0.19 2.11
CA THR A 67 -3.07 0.29 1.13
C THR A 67 -2.71 -0.81 0.12
N SER A 68 -2.23 -0.40 -1.04
CA SER A 68 -1.60 -1.28 -2.04
C SER A 68 -0.11 -0.98 -2.16
N SER A 69 0.66 -1.91 -2.72
CA SER A 69 2.08 -1.69 -3.01
C SER A 69 2.24 -0.86 -4.29
N ILE A 70 2.13 0.45 -4.18
CA ILE A 70 2.12 1.41 -5.30
C ILE A 70 3.10 2.55 -5.01
N ASN A 71 3.95 2.89 -5.98
CA ASN A 71 4.81 4.05 -5.90
C ASN A 71 3.99 5.34 -6.07
N PRO A 72 3.92 6.21 -5.06
CA PRO A 72 3.07 7.40 -5.10
C PRO A 72 3.56 8.51 -6.05
N SER A 73 4.79 8.44 -6.57
CA SER A 73 5.32 9.46 -7.47
C SER A 73 4.96 9.23 -8.93
N ASN A 74 4.70 7.98 -9.31
CA ASN A 74 4.47 7.60 -10.71
C ASN A 74 3.37 6.53 -10.92
N TRP A 75 2.68 6.12 -9.85
CA TRP A 75 1.58 5.15 -9.89
C TRP A 75 1.92 3.77 -10.45
N THR A 76 3.21 3.41 -10.45
CA THR A 76 3.66 2.06 -10.80
C THR A 76 3.57 1.12 -9.60
N ARG A 77 3.53 -0.19 -9.86
CA ARG A 77 3.63 -1.20 -8.80
C ARG A 77 4.96 -1.03 -8.04
N SER A 78 4.90 -0.93 -6.72
CA SER A 78 6.06 -1.03 -5.84
C SER A 78 6.22 -2.49 -5.42
N TYR A 79 7.25 -3.18 -5.92
CA TYR A 79 7.52 -4.59 -5.63
C TYR A 79 9.00 -4.80 -5.33
N ALA A 80 9.38 -5.99 -4.85
CA ALA A 80 10.72 -6.25 -4.31
C ALA A 80 11.86 -5.84 -5.26
N ARG A 81 11.74 -6.11 -6.56
CA ARG A 81 12.75 -5.71 -7.54
C ARG A 81 12.84 -4.19 -7.68
N SER A 82 11.74 -3.49 -7.92
CA SER A 82 11.77 -2.03 -8.07
C SER A 82 12.27 -1.32 -6.82
N ALA A 83 12.00 -1.89 -5.64
CA ALA A 83 12.39 -1.36 -4.35
C ALA A 83 13.89 -1.57 -4.06
N TYR A 84 14.41 -2.78 -4.27
CA TYR A 84 15.73 -3.19 -3.77
C TYR A 84 16.78 -3.41 -4.86
N ILE A 85 16.39 -3.47 -6.14
CA ILE A 85 17.29 -3.76 -7.25
C ILE A 85 17.37 -2.58 -8.22
N ASP A 86 16.24 -2.14 -8.78
CA ASP A 86 16.25 -1.18 -9.90
C ASP A 86 16.77 0.21 -9.51
N SER A 87 16.73 0.55 -8.22
CA SER A 87 17.24 1.81 -7.67
C SER A 87 18.75 1.79 -7.37
N LEU A 88 19.38 0.61 -7.37
CA LEU A 88 20.80 0.49 -7.09
C LEU A 88 21.64 0.88 -8.32
N PRO A 89 22.78 1.58 -8.13
CA PRO A 89 23.75 1.72 -9.21
C PRO A 89 24.31 0.34 -9.59
N LEU A 90 25.04 0.26 -10.69
CA LEU A 90 25.79 -0.95 -11.01
C LEU A 90 26.74 -1.29 -9.85
N ARG A 91 26.63 -2.52 -9.31
CA ARG A 91 27.44 -2.99 -8.19
C ARG A 91 28.22 -4.23 -8.61
N ALA A 92 29.55 -4.17 -8.51
CA ALA A 92 30.42 -5.28 -8.88
C ALA A 92 30.19 -6.54 -8.02
N ASN A 93 29.60 -6.39 -6.83
CA ASN A 93 29.30 -7.48 -5.90
C ASN A 93 27.85 -8.01 -5.98
N LEU A 94 27.06 -7.61 -6.98
CA LEU A 94 25.69 -8.08 -7.17
C LEU A 94 25.49 -8.63 -8.59
N ALA A 95 25.33 -9.95 -8.71
CA ALA A 95 24.99 -10.62 -9.96
C ALA A 95 23.53 -11.08 -9.95
N ILE A 96 22.81 -10.82 -11.05
CA ILE A 96 21.39 -11.20 -11.21
C ILE A 96 21.26 -12.01 -12.49
N LEU A 97 20.88 -13.28 -12.36
CA LEU A 97 20.65 -14.19 -13.48
C LEU A 97 19.14 -14.46 -13.63
N PRO A 98 18.41 -13.71 -14.48
CA PRO A 98 17.01 -14.00 -14.74
C PRO A 98 16.87 -15.28 -15.59
N ASN A 99 15.67 -15.86 -15.62
CA ASN A 99 15.33 -17.05 -16.42
C ASN A 99 16.17 -18.29 -16.09
N ALA A 100 16.66 -18.40 -14.86
CA ALA A 100 17.38 -19.57 -14.36
C ALA A 100 16.62 -20.20 -13.19
N THR A 101 16.42 -21.51 -13.26
CA THR A 101 15.85 -22.31 -12.17
C THR A 101 16.98 -23.03 -11.45
N VAL A 102 17.05 -22.88 -10.13
CA VAL A 102 18.02 -23.61 -9.29
C VAL A 102 17.64 -25.09 -9.26
N THR A 103 18.60 -26.00 -9.46
CA THR A 103 18.32 -27.45 -9.53
C THR A 103 18.96 -28.27 -8.40
N ARG A 104 20.17 -27.91 -7.96
CA ARG A 104 20.91 -28.51 -6.84
C ARG A 104 22.18 -27.70 -6.57
#